data_AF-A0AAQ6IKX3-F1
#
_entry.id   AF-A0AAQ6IKX3-F1
#
_cell.length_a   1.000
_cell.length_b   1.000
_cell.length_c   1.000
_cell.angle_alpha   90.00
_cell.angle_beta   90.00
_cell.angle_gamma   90.00
#
_symmetry.space_group_name_H-M   'P 1'
#
loop_
_entity.id
_entity.type
_entity.pdbx_description
1 polymer ?
#
loop_
_entity_poly.entity_id
_entity_poly.type
_entity_poly.pdbx_seq_one_letter_code
_entity_poly.pdbx_strand_id
1 'polypeptide(L)'
;MTSKKQLEWKPLFLIFTVLSCCSSLEVSIPVSEYEVARGGEIALTCSFIPARPNFDTMILTWEAFPDNTVDPMIVVASYFLNKPVDIAPAYEGRASLKNDMTKHVSTLHLTKVTMEDNRRYQCSVAIPNDKQGTQAATTSLLVLVAPSAPICKLQGTAEYWHNITLTCVSQEGSPQPVYEWKSYSVENSPRQFPPKTTEKDGSLSLFNISVETSGYFICTSTNRVGSASCNFTLAVMPNSMNIASTGIIIGAVVAGVLVIGIIIFCCCRKSSKKNKFAEGSPGDVEFYDKDAPETGEQYWDDKSNSETKPHNQDEDKDVVPQSNYAVTSAGHTFDDDQHSSISGKEKYNGKGSDIDSQRYQDDQYRGSRDRLDDQLDRNEQRERYGGSRDRLDDQRQRYGGSRDRLDEQRNRYGGSRDRLDDQRERYGGSRDRLDDQRERYGGSRDRLDDQRERYGGSRDRLDDQRER
;
A
#
# COMPACT_ATOMS: atom_id res chain seq x y z
N MET A 1 -28.56 -93.36 -40.13
CA MET A 1 -27.51 -92.37 -39.77
C MET A 1 -26.53 -92.35 -40.92
N THR A 2 -26.18 -91.27 -41.61
CA THR A 2 -26.39 -89.84 -41.44
C THR A 2 -26.08 -89.20 -42.80
N SER A 3 -27.00 -88.37 -43.29
CA SER A 3 -26.93 -87.66 -44.57
C SER A 3 -25.90 -86.53 -44.53
N LYS A 4 -25.09 -86.39 -45.58
CA LYS A 4 -24.15 -85.28 -45.80
C LYS A 4 -24.93 -83.99 -46.03
N LYS A 5 -24.79 -83.01 -45.13
CA LYS A 5 -25.36 -81.66 -45.29
C LYS A 5 -24.38 -80.76 -46.02
N GLN A 6 -24.75 -80.35 -47.23
CA GLN A 6 -24.25 -79.16 -47.91
C GLN A 6 -24.65 -77.93 -47.09
N LEU A 7 -23.70 -77.07 -46.75
CA LEU A 7 -23.97 -75.79 -46.09
C LEU A 7 -23.42 -74.68 -46.97
N GLU A 8 -24.30 -74.10 -47.79
CA GLU A 8 -24.03 -72.86 -48.52
C GLU A 8 -23.75 -71.71 -47.56
N TRP A 9 -22.63 -71.03 -47.74
CA TRP A 9 -22.33 -69.77 -47.07
C TRP A 9 -22.68 -68.61 -48.01
N LYS A 10 -23.71 -67.87 -47.62
CA LYS A 10 -24.17 -66.64 -48.29
C LYS A 10 -23.05 -65.59 -48.30
N PRO A 11 -22.94 -64.75 -49.35
CA PRO A 11 -22.02 -63.63 -49.35
C PRO A 11 -22.52 -62.57 -48.36
N LEU A 12 -21.71 -62.29 -47.35
CA LEU A 12 -21.88 -61.18 -46.42
C LEU A 12 -21.58 -59.89 -47.18
N PHE A 13 -22.61 -59.12 -47.51
CA PHE A 13 -22.47 -57.77 -48.05
C PHE A 13 -21.78 -56.88 -47.00
N LEU A 14 -20.50 -56.62 -47.21
CA LEU A 14 -19.74 -55.58 -46.52
C LEU A 14 -20.30 -54.22 -46.95
N ILE A 15 -21.12 -53.61 -46.09
CA ILE A 15 -21.54 -52.22 -46.23
C ILE A 15 -20.29 -51.38 -46.01
N PHE A 16 -19.64 -50.97 -47.10
CA PHE A 16 -18.67 -49.88 -47.06
C PHE A 16 -19.42 -48.63 -46.61
N THR A 17 -19.26 -48.27 -45.34
CA THR A 17 -19.62 -46.93 -44.87
C THR A 17 -18.79 -45.97 -45.69
N VAL A 18 -19.45 -45.26 -46.60
CA VAL A 18 -18.86 -44.10 -47.28
C VAL A 18 -18.56 -43.12 -46.15
N LEU A 19 -17.31 -43.11 -45.68
CA LEU A 19 -16.77 -42.03 -44.87
C LEU A 19 -16.83 -40.81 -45.77
N SER A 20 -17.96 -40.10 -45.71
CA SER A 20 -18.10 -38.80 -46.35
C SER A 20 -17.03 -37.92 -45.69
N CYS A 21 -15.92 -37.72 -46.40
CA CYS A 21 -14.84 -36.88 -45.93
C CYS A 21 -15.38 -35.45 -45.93
N CYS A 22 -15.98 -35.05 -44.81
CA CYS A 22 -16.46 -33.70 -44.61
C CYS A 22 -15.22 -32.83 -44.47
N SER A 23 -14.77 -32.21 -45.58
CA SER A 23 -13.70 -31.22 -45.51
C SER A 23 -14.22 -30.00 -44.75
N SER A 24 -13.46 -29.57 -43.75
CA SER A 24 -13.77 -28.42 -42.90
C SER A 24 -12.52 -27.56 -42.72
N LEU A 25 -12.68 -26.26 -42.54
CA LEU A 25 -11.57 -25.39 -42.16
C LEU A 25 -10.98 -25.83 -40.82
N GLU A 26 -9.67 -26.01 -40.79
CA GLU A 26 -8.93 -26.33 -39.58
C GLU A 26 -7.80 -25.34 -39.35
N VAL A 27 -7.93 -24.48 -38.35
CA VAL A 27 -6.87 -23.58 -37.89
C VAL A 27 -6.21 -24.19 -36.66
N SER A 28 -4.88 -24.17 -36.62
CA SER A 28 -4.07 -24.75 -35.54
C SER A 28 -2.83 -23.92 -35.26
N ILE A 29 -2.43 -23.89 -33.99
CA ILE A 29 -1.15 -23.35 -33.54
C ILE A 29 -0.43 -24.50 -32.83
N PRO A 30 0.81 -24.86 -33.23
CA PRO A 30 1.49 -26.05 -32.71
C PRO A 30 1.96 -25.91 -31.25
N VAL A 31 2.11 -24.68 -30.77
CA VAL A 31 2.65 -24.35 -29.45
C VAL A 31 1.58 -23.66 -28.61
N SER A 32 1.28 -24.21 -27.43
CA SER A 32 0.24 -23.67 -26.53
C SER A 32 0.68 -22.44 -25.74
N GLU A 33 1.98 -22.32 -25.45
CA GLU A 33 2.57 -21.19 -24.74
C GLU A 33 3.97 -20.88 -25.29
N TYR A 34 4.19 -19.63 -25.67
CA TYR A 34 5.47 -19.09 -26.13
C TYR A 34 6.12 -18.27 -25.02
N GLU A 35 7.44 -18.36 -24.88
CA GLU A 35 8.18 -17.61 -23.87
C GLU A 35 9.23 -16.70 -24.52
N VAL A 36 9.31 -15.45 -24.06
CA VAL A 36 10.29 -14.49 -24.56
C VAL A 36 10.74 -13.55 -23.46
N ALA A 37 12.02 -13.20 -23.40
CA ALA A 37 12.50 -12.17 -22.49
C ALA A 37 12.01 -10.77 -22.91
N ARG A 38 11.73 -9.89 -21.94
CA ARG A 38 11.38 -8.49 -22.21
C ARG A 38 12.40 -7.82 -23.14
N GLY A 39 11.89 -7.08 -24.12
CA GLY A 39 12.68 -6.41 -25.16
C GLY A 39 13.13 -7.34 -26.30
N GLY A 40 12.89 -8.65 -26.18
CA GLY A 40 13.25 -9.65 -27.19
C GLY A 40 12.36 -9.62 -28.43
N GLU A 41 12.59 -10.61 -29.29
CA GLU A 41 11.81 -10.87 -30.50
C GLU A 41 11.26 -12.30 -30.46
N ILE A 42 10.03 -12.50 -30.94
CA ILE A 42 9.38 -13.80 -31.04
C ILE A 42 8.50 -13.90 -32.28
N ALA A 43 8.29 -15.12 -32.77
CA ALA A 43 7.45 -15.43 -33.90
C ALA A 43 6.36 -16.44 -33.50
N LEU A 44 5.09 -16.04 -33.60
CA LEU A 44 3.93 -16.89 -33.36
C LEU A 44 3.46 -17.45 -34.70
N THR A 45 3.47 -18.78 -34.85
CA THR A 45 3.11 -19.45 -36.11
C THR A 45 1.75 -20.11 -36.02
N CYS A 46 0.91 -19.83 -37.02
CA CYS A 46 -0.43 -20.38 -37.20
C CYS A 46 -0.50 -21.11 -38.54
N SER A 47 -1.00 -22.34 -38.55
CA SER A 47 -1.28 -23.12 -39.76
C SER A 47 -2.78 -23.23 -39.95
N PHE A 48 -3.23 -23.25 -41.20
CA PHE A 48 -4.64 -23.46 -41.53
C PHE A 48 -4.80 -24.40 -42.71
N ILE A 49 -5.87 -25.20 -42.71
CA ILE A 49 -6.21 -26.11 -43.80
C ILE A 49 -7.62 -25.74 -44.26
N PRO A 50 -7.80 -25.13 -45.44
CA PRO A 50 -9.12 -24.78 -45.94
C PRO A 50 -9.90 -26.02 -46.39
N ALA A 51 -11.22 -26.02 -46.23
CA ALA A 51 -12.07 -27.11 -46.70
C ALA A 51 -12.05 -27.25 -48.24
N ARG A 52 -11.84 -26.13 -48.94
CA ARG A 52 -11.72 -26.06 -50.39
C ARG A 52 -10.35 -25.50 -50.78
N PRO A 53 -9.64 -26.12 -51.73
CA PRO A 53 -8.29 -25.71 -52.10
C PRO A 53 -8.24 -24.34 -52.79
N ASN A 54 -9.33 -23.93 -53.43
CA ASN A 54 -9.43 -22.68 -54.17
C ASN A 54 -10.39 -21.72 -53.47
N PHE A 55 -9.90 -20.54 -53.13
CA PHE A 55 -10.67 -19.44 -52.56
C PHE A 55 -10.11 -18.11 -53.07
N ASP A 56 -10.99 -17.19 -53.45
CA ASP A 56 -10.60 -15.88 -54.01
C ASP A 56 -10.60 -14.77 -52.94
N THR A 57 -11.10 -15.08 -51.75
CA THR A 57 -11.22 -14.15 -50.62
C THR A 57 -10.94 -14.89 -49.32
N MET A 58 -10.11 -14.28 -48.48
CA MET A 58 -9.76 -14.79 -47.15
C MET A 58 -9.36 -13.60 -46.28
N ILE A 59 -9.73 -13.68 -45.00
CA ILE A 59 -9.27 -12.76 -43.96
C ILE A 59 -8.56 -13.61 -42.89
N LEU A 60 -7.35 -13.19 -42.53
CA LEU A 60 -6.62 -13.75 -41.40
C LEU A 60 -6.38 -12.64 -40.38
N THR A 61 -6.80 -12.85 -39.14
CA THR A 61 -6.63 -11.88 -38.06
C THR A 61 -5.87 -12.48 -36.90
N TRP A 62 -4.93 -11.70 -36.35
CA TRP A 62 -4.31 -11.97 -35.06
C TRP A 62 -4.89 -11.02 -34.02
N GLU A 63 -5.41 -11.58 -32.94
CA GLU A 63 -6.07 -10.86 -31.85
C GLU A 63 -5.41 -11.24 -30.53
N ALA A 64 -5.18 -10.27 -29.65
CA ALA A 64 -4.61 -10.46 -28.32
C ALA A 64 -5.70 -10.24 -27.27
N PHE A 65 -6.15 -11.33 -26.67
CA PHE A 65 -7.12 -11.36 -25.59
C PHE A 65 -6.42 -11.14 -24.26
N PRO A 66 -6.98 -10.30 -23.38
CA PRO A 66 -6.47 -10.16 -22.03
C PRO A 66 -6.81 -11.40 -21.18
N ASP A 67 -6.01 -11.62 -20.14
CA ASP A 67 -6.31 -12.65 -19.14
C ASP A 67 -7.44 -12.21 -18.20
N ASN A 68 -7.59 -10.90 -17.98
CA ASN A 68 -8.67 -10.31 -17.18
C ASN A 68 -9.81 -9.81 -18.06
N THR A 69 -11.05 -9.88 -17.58
CA THR A 69 -12.25 -9.42 -18.31
C THR A 69 -12.41 -7.90 -18.37
N VAL A 70 -11.60 -7.15 -17.61
CA VAL A 70 -11.64 -5.68 -17.53
C VAL A 70 -10.91 -5.05 -18.71
N ASP A 71 -9.81 -5.66 -19.14
CA ASP A 71 -9.00 -5.15 -20.23
C ASP A 71 -9.68 -5.42 -21.58
N PRO A 72 -9.46 -4.58 -22.60
CA PRO A 72 -10.01 -4.83 -23.93
C PRO A 72 -9.19 -5.88 -24.69
N MET A 73 -9.85 -6.59 -25.60
CA MET A 73 -9.22 -7.33 -26.69
C MET A 73 -8.56 -6.34 -27.66
N ILE A 74 -7.36 -6.68 -28.15
CA ILE A 74 -6.61 -5.83 -29.08
C ILE A 74 -6.38 -6.59 -30.38
N VAL A 75 -6.80 -6.02 -31.52
CA VAL A 75 -6.39 -6.55 -32.82
C VAL A 75 -4.91 -6.23 -33.00
N VAL A 76 -4.11 -7.21 -33.44
CA VAL A 76 -2.65 -7.05 -33.62
C VAL A 76 -2.34 -6.79 -35.09
N ALA A 77 -2.84 -7.67 -35.96
CA ALA A 77 -2.61 -7.61 -37.39
C ALA A 77 -3.77 -8.27 -38.15
N SER A 78 -4.13 -7.71 -39.30
CA SER A 78 -5.11 -8.28 -40.23
C SER A 78 -4.50 -8.41 -41.61
N TYR A 79 -4.76 -9.54 -42.26
CA TYR A 79 -4.37 -9.81 -43.63
C TYR A 79 -5.60 -10.12 -44.47
N PHE A 80 -5.77 -9.36 -45.54
CA PHE A 80 -6.76 -9.64 -46.57
C PHE A 80 -6.03 -10.18 -47.79
N LEU A 81 -6.55 -11.25 -48.39
CA LEU A 81 -5.92 -11.90 -49.53
C LEU A 81 -5.60 -10.88 -50.64
N ASN A 82 -4.35 -10.91 -51.15
CA ASN A 82 -3.84 -9.99 -52.16
C ASN A 82 -3.86 -8.49 -51.79
N LYS A 83 -3.94 -8.16 -50.50
CA LYS A 83 -3.83 -6.80 -49.97
C LYS A 83 -2.62 -6.69 -49.03
N PRO A 84 -2.12 -5.46 -48.78
CA PRO A 84 -1.12 -5.24 -47.76
C PRO A 84 -1.66 -5.66 -46.37
N VAL A 85 -0.75 -6.05 -45.50
CA VAL A 85 -1.04 -6.31 -44.09
C VAL A 85 -1.40 -5.00 -43.40
N ASP A 86 -2.45 -5.04 -42.59
CA ASP A 86 -2.87 -3.95 -41.72
C ASP A 86 -2.40 -4.27 -40.29
N ILE A 87 -1.49 -3.46 -39.75
CA ILE A 87 -0.96 -3.61 -38.38
C ILE A 87 -1.68 -2.59 -37.50
N ALA A 88 -2.19 -3.04 -36.36
CA ALA A 88 -2.90 -2.15 -35.45
C ALA A 88 -1.96 -1.08 -34.85
N PRO A 89 -2.47 0.14 -34.55
CA PRO A 89 -1.65 1.24 -34.03
C PRO A 89 -0.82 0.90 -32.77
N ALA A 90 -1.34 0.05 -31.87
CA ALA A 90 -0.63 -0.38 -30.65
C ALA A 90 0.61 -1.27 -30.93
N TYR A 91 0.74 -1.78 -32.15
CA TYR A 91 1.79 -2.69 -32.60
C TYR A 91 2.59 -2.14 -33.78
N GLU A 92 2.36 -0.88 -34.17
CA GLU A 92 3.04 -0.24 -35.27
C GLU A 92 4.56 -0.16 -35.03
N GLY A 93 5.36 -0.52 -36.03
CA GLY A 93 6.82 -0.53 -35.95
C GLY A 93 7.42 -1.64 -35.08
N ARG A 94 6.60 -2.50 -34.46
CA ARG A 94 7.07 -3.63 -33.64
C ARG A 94 6.46 -4.99 -34.02
N ALA A 95 5.32 -5.02 -34.71
CA ALA A 95 4.75 -6.23 -35.29
C ALA A 95 4.92 -6.29 -36.81
N SER A 96 5.09 -7.49 -37.34
CA SER A 96 5.00 -7.77 -38.77
C SER A 96 4.38 -9.13 -39.01
N LEU A 97 3.63 -9.27 -40.10
CA LEU A 97 2.92 -10.51 -40.43
C LEU A 97 3.45 -11.07 -41.75
N LYS A 98 3.94 -12.31 -41.72
CA LYS A 98 4.44 -13.04 -42.89
C LYS A 98 3.53 -14.21 -43.20
N ASN A 99 2.88 -14.16 -44.36
CA ASN A 99 1.93 -15.18 -44.79
C ASN A 99 2.49 -15.94 -46.00
N ASP A 100 2.59 -17.26 -45.87
CA ASP A 100 2.94 -18.19 -46.94
C ASP A 100 1.67 -18.97 -47.33
N MET A 101 1.01 -18.49 -48.40
CA MET A 101 -0.22 -19.09 -48.91
C MET A 101 0.01 -20.47 -49.55
N THR A 102 1.25 -20.80 -49.96
CA THR A 102 1.56 -22.11 -50.54
C THR A 102 1.64 -23.20 -49.49
N LYS A 103 2.04 -22.84 -48.28
CA LYS A 103 2.10 -23.72 -47.12
C LYS A 103 0.91 -23.58 -46.17
N HIS A 104 0.04 -22.61 -46.43
CA HIS A 104 -1.05 -22.20 -45.54
C HIS A 104 -0.55 -21.89 -44.11
N VAL A 105 0.53 -21.12 -44.03
CA VAL A 105 1.17 -20.73 -42.77
C VAL A 105 1.19 -19.21 -42.65
N SER A 106 0.79 -18.69 -41.49
CA SER A 106 0.91 -17.30 -41.11
C SER A 106 1.80 -17.17 -39.88
N THR A 107 2.80 -16.29 -39.95
CA THR A 107 3.75 -16.05 -38.85
C THR A 107 3.69 -14.59 -38.44
N LEU A 108 3.26 -14.34 -37.21
CA LEU A 108 3.29 -13.03 -36.58
C LEU A 108 4.63 -12.85 -35.86
N HIS A 109 5.45 -11.92 -36.34
CA HIS A 109 6.69 -11.51 -35.71
C HIS A 109 6.45 -10.30 -34.80
N LEU A 110 6.84 -10.40 -33.54
CA LEU A 110 6.79 -9.33 -32.55
C LEU A 110 8.21 -9.02 -32.08
N THR A 111 8.59 -7.75 -32.10
CA THR A 111 9.88 -7.23 -31.63
C THR A 111 9.67 -6.27 -30.46
N LYS A 112 10.72 -6.02 -29.66
CA LYS A 112 10.67 -5.12 -28.50
C LYS A 112 9.51 -5.47 -27.55
N VAL A 113 9.35 -6.76 -27.27
CA VAL A 113 8.21 -7.28 -26.50
C VAL A 113 8.16 -6.69 -25.08
N THR A 114 6.99 -6.27 -24.62
CA THR A 114 6.77 -5.65 -23.30
C THR A 114 5.88 -6.51 -22.41
N MET A 115 5.78 -6.17 -21.12
CA MET A 115 4.89 -6.90 -20.20
C MET A 115 3.41 -6.82 -20.57
N GLU A 116 2.99 -5.78 -21.31
CA GLU A 116 1.61 -5.61 -21.77
C GLU A 116 1.23 -6.61 -22.87
N ASP A 117 2.24 -7.20 -23.53
CA ASP A 117 2.07 -8.26 -24.52
C ASP A 117 1.79 -9.63 -23.90
N ASN A 118 1.87 -9.75 -22.57
CA ASN A 118 1.52 -10.98 -21.84
C ASN A 118 0.01 -11.22 -21.92
N ARG A 119 -0.39 -11.93 -22.97
CA ARG A 119 -1.78 -12.08 -23.42
C ARG A 119 -1.97 -13.41 -24.11
N ARG A 120 -3.24 -13.80 -24.28
CA ARG A 120 -3.62 -14.93 -25.12
C ARG A 120 -3.85 -14.46 -26.54
N TYR A 121 -2.99 -14.88 -27.46
CA TYR A 121 -3.11 -14.58 -28.87
C TYR A 121 -4.01 -15.61 -29.55
N GLN A 122 -4.85 -15.14 -30.48
CA GLN A 122 -5.71 -15.95 -31.31
C GLN A 122 -5.43 -15.63 -32.78
N CYS A 123 -5.21 -16.68 -33.56
CA CYS A 123 -5.19 -16.61 -35.01
C CYS A 123 -6.57 -17.06 -35.51
N SER A 124 -7.30 -16.18 -36.19
CA SER A 124 -8.61 -16.47 -36.76
C SER A 124 -8.53 -16.40 -38.29
N VAL A 125 -9.10 -17.39 -38.98
CA VAL A 125 -9.18 -17.45 -40.44
C VAL A 125 -10.64 -17.49 -40.84
N ALA A 126 -11.03 -16.56 -41.72
CA ALA A 126 -12.36 -16.49 -42.29
C ALA A 126 -12.30 -16.60 -43.82
N ILE A 127 -12.86 -17.69 -44.35
CA ILE A 127 -13.01 -17.94 -45.78
C ILE A 127 -14.51 -18.03 -46.09
N PRO A 128 -15.03 -17.26 -47.07
CA PRO A 128 -16.45 -17.34 -47.40
C PRO A 128 -16.89 -18.75 -47.81
N ASN A 129 -18.06 -19.16 -47.30
CA ASN A 129 -18.63 -20.51 -47.46
C ASN A 129 -17.84 -21.64 -46.79
N ASP A 130 -16.83 -21.33 -45.97
CA ASP A 130 -16.06 -22.29 -45.20
C ASP A 130 -16.13 -21.96 -43.70
N LYS A 131 -17.30 -22.24 -43.11
CA LYS A 131 -17.63 -21.94 -41.71
C LYS A 131 -17.63 -23.16 -40.81
N GLN A 132 -17.36 -24.35 -41.36
CA GLN A 132 -17.36 -25.60 -40.62
C GLN A 132 -15.94 -25.88 -40.11
N GLY A 133 -15.82 -26.50 -38.93
CA GLY A 133 -14.53 -26.82 -38.31
C GLY A 133 -14.01 -25.74 -37.35
N THR A 134 -12.69 -25.67 -37.17
CA THR A 134 -12.02 -24.73 -36.26
C THR A 134 -11.58 -23.49 -37.05
N GLN A 135 -12.31 -22.39 -36.87
CA GLN A 135 -12.00 -21.13 -37.55
C GLN A 135 -10.91 -20.31 -36.84
N ALA A 136 -10.52 -20.71 -35.63
CA ALA A 136 -9.52 -20.01 -34.85
C ALA A 136 -8.73 -20.97 -33.95
N ALA A 137 -7.48 -20.62 -33.68
CA ALA A 137 -6.61 -21.28 -32.72
C ALA A 137 -5.95 -20.27 -31.79
N THR A 138 -5.70 -20.67 -30.54
CA THR A 138 -5.18 -19.79 -29.50
C THR A 138 -3.84 -20.28 -28.95
N THR A 139 -3.03 -19.34 -28.46
CA THR A 139 -1.75 -19.59 -27.78
C THR A 139 -1.49 -18.47 -26.77
N SER A 140 -0.75 -18.75 -25.70
CA SER A 140 -0.35 -17.74 -24.72
C SER A 140 1.05 -17.23 -25.02
N LEU A 141 1.30 -15.93 -24.82
CA LEU A 141 2.65 -15.38 -24.85
C LEU A 141 3.05 -14.95 -23.45
N LEU A 142 4.05 -15.61 -22.87
CA LEU A 142 4.58 -15.32 -21.54
C LEU A 142 5.89 -14.54 -21.64
N VAL A 143 5.86 -13.29 -21.19
CA VAL A 143 7.04 -12.42 -21.19
C VAL A 143 7.83 -12.62 -19.91
N LEU A 144 9.09 -12.98 -20.03
CA LEU A 144 9.99 -13.32 -18.92
C LEU A 144 10.73 -12.07 -18.41
N VAL A 145 10.59 -11.79 -17.12
CA VAL A 145 11.20 -10.67 -16.41
C VAL A 145 11.60 -11.12 -15.01
N ALA A 146 12.86 -10.93 -14.64
CA ALA A 146 13.32 -11.17 -13.27
C ALA A 146 12.57 -10.25 -12.30
N PRO A 147 12.31 -10.68 -11.05
CA PRO A 147 11.57 -9.87 -10.10
C PRO A 147 12.33 -8.57 -9.83
N SER A 148 11.61 -7.45 -9.79
CA SER A 148 12.21 -6.19 -9.38
C SER A 148 12.50 -6.18 -7.87
N ALA A 149 13.34 -5.24 -7.42
CA ALA A 149 13.64 -5.08 -6.01
C ALA A 149 12.33 -4.92 -5.21
N PRO A 150 11.99 -5.86 -4.30
CA PRO A 150 10.70 -5.86 -3.63
C PRO A 150 10.59 -4.68 -2.66
N ILE A 151 9.38 -4.14 -2.55
CA ILE A 151 9.07 -3.06 -1.63
C ILE A 151 8.56 -3.67 -0.34
N CYS A 152 9.28 -3.40 0.75
CA CYS A 152 8.95 -3.94 2.06
C CYS A 152 8.35 -2.87 2.97
N LYS A 153 7.14 -3.14 3.49
CA LYS A 153 6.39 -2.20 4.33
C LYS A 153 5.89 -2.87 5.59
N LEU A 154 5.93 -2.12 6.70
CA LEU A 154 5.27 -2.46 7.94
C LEU A 154 3.81 -2.03 7.92
N GLN A 155 2.91 -2.94 8.31
CA GLN A 155 1.52 -2.67 8.62
C GLN A 155 1.30 -2.95 10.12
N GLY A 156 0.78 -1.96 10.84
CA GLY A 156 0.59 -2.01 12.29
C GLY A 156 1.61 -1.17 13.07
N THR A 157 1.55 -1.25 14.40
CA THR A 157 2.42 -0.51 15.33
C THR A 157 3.49 -1.43 15.91
N ALA A 158 4.77 -1.03 15.79
CA ALA A 158 5.91 -1.77 16.32
C ALA A 158 6.09 -1.54 17.83
N GLU A 159 5.06 -1.85 18.61
CA GLU A 159 5.05 -1.73 20.07
C GLU A 159 4.92 -3.09 20.76
N TYR A 160 5.42 -3.21 21.99
CA TYR A 160 5.31 -4.46 22.75
C TYR A 160 3.87 -5.00 22.79
N TRP A 161 3.74 -6.31 22.63
CA TRP A 161 2.49 -7.07 22.66
C TRP A 161 1.52 -6.81 21.50
N HIS A 162 1.93 -6.03 20.49
CA HIS A 162 1.12 -5.81 19.30
C HIS A 162 1.35 -6.90 18.24
N ASN A 163 0.44 -6.94 17.27
CA ASN A 163 0.55 -7.77 16.08
C ASN A 163 0.87 -6.88 14.89
N ILE A 164 1.82 -7.29 14.08
CA ILE A 164 2.25 -6.55 12.90
C ILE A 164 2.34 -7.47 11.70
N THR A 165 2.29 -6.87 10.51
CA THR A 165 2.47 -7.59 9.25
C THR A 165 3.53 -6.87 8.42
N LEU A 166 4.56 -7.61 8.01
CA LEU A 166 5.54 -7.15 7.04
C LEU A 166 5.10 -7.62 5.65
N THR A 167 4.92 -6.68 4.73
CA THR A 167 4.53 -6.98 3.34
C THR A 167 5.73 -6.85 2.44
N CYS A 168 5.88 -7.76 1.47
CA CYS A 168 6.92 -7.76 0.47
C CYS A 168 6.30 -7.99 -0.91
N VAL A 169 6.41 -6.99 -1.78
CA VAL A 169 5.81 -7.03 -3.13
C VAL A 169 6.79 -6.48 -4.14
N SER A 170 7.06 -7.26 -5.19
CA SER A 170 7.80 -6.80 -6.37
C SER A 170 6.84 -6.14 -7.35
N GLN A 171 7.21 -4.97 -7.89
CA GLN A 171 6.36 -4.26 -8.86
C GLN A 171 6.33 -4.97 -10.23
N GLU A 172 7.43 -5.59 -10.60
CA GLU A 172 7.58 -6.37 -11.82
C GLU A 172 8.10 -7.77 -11.45
N GLY A 173 7.73 -8.77 -12.24
CA GLY A 173 8.19 -10.14 -12.07
C GLY A 173 7.29 -11.08 -12.83
N SER A 174 7.85 -11.74 -13.85
CA SER A 174 7.11 -12.70 -14.67
C SER A 174 8.01 -13.88 -15.06
N PRO A 175 7.62 -15.14 -14.78
CA PRO A 175 6.37 -15.55 -14.13
C PRO A 175 6.24 -15.01 -12.70
N GLN A 176 5.02 -15.08 -12.16
CA GLN A 176 4.68 -14.60 -10.82
C GLN A 176 5.73 -15.08 -9.80
N PRO A 177 6.38 -14.16 -9.06
CA PRO A 177 7.42 -14.54 -8.12
C PRO A 177 6.86 -15.16 -6.85
N VAL A 178 7.65 -16.07 -6.29
CA VAL A 178 7.46 -16.66 -4.95
C VAL A 178 8.28 -15.86 -3.95
N TYR A 179 7.71 -15.61 -2.78
CA TYR A 179 8.33 -14.81 -1.73
C TYR A 179 8.73 -15.69 -0.55
N GLU A 180 9.91 -15.43 0.00
CA GLU A 180 10.45 -16.09 1.19
C GLU A 180 11.03 -15.05 2.15
N TRP A 181 10.65 -15.13 3.43
CA TRP A 181 11.19 -14.28 4.48
C TRP A 181 12.26 -14.99 5.31
N LYS A 182 13.28 -14.23 5.72
CA LYS A 182 14.30 -14.65 6.69
C LYS A 182 14.45 -13.60 7.78
N SER A 183 14.57 -14.04 9.03
CA SER A 183 14.76 -13.17 10.19
C SER A 183 16.17 -13.28 10.75
N TYR A 184 16.73 -12.16 11.16
CA TYR A 184 18.03 -12.04 11.80
C TYR A 184 17.92 -11.15 13.05
N SER A 185 18.68 -11.46 14.09
CA SER A 185 18.78 -10.61 15.29
C SER A 185 19.48 -9.28 14.99
N VAL A 186 19.52 -8.38 15.98
CA VAL A 186 20.26 -7.11 15.90
C VAL A 186 21.77 -7.35 15.70
N GLU A 187 22.29 -8.47 16.22
CA GLU A 187 23.66 -8.96 16.02
C GLU A 187 23.86 -9.69 14.69
N ASN A 188 22.88 -9.64 13.79
CA ASN A 188 22.89 -10.29 12.47
C ASN A 188 23.00 -11.83 12.54
N SER A 189 22.48 -12.45 13.60
CA SER A 189 22.40 -13.91 13.72
C SER A 189 21.08 -14.44 13.15
N PRO A 190 21.09 -15.51 12.33
CA PRO A 190 19.88 -16.05 11.72
C PRO A 190 18.93 -16.60 12.80
N ARG A 191 17.64 -16.33 12.66
CA ARG A 191 16.61 -16.70 13.63
C ARG A 191 15.42 -17.39 12.96
N GLN A 192 14.89 -18.40 13.64
CA GLN A 192 13.62 -19.00 13.28
C GLN A 192 12.45 -18.09 13.68
N PHE A 193 11.39 -18.11 12.88
CA PHE A 193 10.18 -17.38 13.21
C PHE A 193 9.48 -18.01 14.44
N PRO A 194 8.81 -17.18 15.27
CA PRO A 194 7.93 -17.69 16.30
C PRO A 194 6.88 -18.68 15.75
N PRO A 195 6.46 -19.69 16.52
CA PRO A 195 5.58 -20.76 16.02
C PRO A 195 4.17 -20.30 15.58
N LYS A 196 3.76 -19.08 15.96
CA LYS A 196 2.48 -18.47 15.55
C LYS A 196 2.59 -17.61 14.30
N THR A 197 3.77 -17.49 13.71
CA THR A 197 3.99 -16.65 12.53
C THR A 197 3.30 -17.24 11.31
N THR A 198 2.67 -16.37 10.52
CA THR A 198 2.02 -16.76 9.25
C THR A 198 2.74 -16.07 8.10
N GLU A 199 3.16 -16.84 7.11
CA GLU A 199 3.76 -16.34 5.88
C GLU A 199 2.92 -16.77 4.68
N LYS A 200 2.40 -15.80 3.92
CA LYS A 200 1.57 -16.06 2.73
C LYS A 200 1.73 -14.95 1.71
N ASP A 201 2.02 -15.31 0.45
CA ASP A 201 2.09 -14.40 -0.70
C ASP A 201 2.95 -13.14 -0.44
N GLY A 202 4.08 -13.31 0.26
CA GLY A 202 4.99 -12.22 0.63
C GLY A 202 4.56 -11.41 1.86
N SER A 203 3.46 -11.76 2.51
CA SER A 203 2.99 -11.18 3.77
C SER A 203 3.41 -12.03 4.96
N LEU A 204 4.17 -11.45 5.89
CA LEU A 204 4.67 -12.08 7.12
C LEU A 204 3.97 -11.45 8.33
N SER A 205 3.04 -12.18 8.94
CA SER A 205 2.34 -11.75 10.16
C SER A 205 3.04 -12.27 11.41
N LEU A 206 3.44 -11.33 12.27
CA LEU A 206 4.08 -11.57 13.56
C LEU A 206 3.10 -11.18 14.68
N PHE A 207 3.00 -12.04 15.69
CA PHE A 207 2.05 -11.87 16.79
C PHE A 207 2.78 -11.69 18.12
N ASN A 208 2.23 -10.84 18.99
CA ASN A 208 2.78 -10.52 20.31
C ASN A 208 4.27 -10.15 20.24
N ILE A 209 4.61 -9.11 19.47
CA ILE A 209 5.99 -8.70 19.27
C ILE A 209 6.64 -8.18 20.57
N SER A 210 7.94 -8.38 20.70
CA SER A 210 8.74 -8.01 21.88
C SER A 210 10.06 -7.37 21.46
N VAL A 211 10.85 -6.89 22.42
CA VAL A 211 12.21 -6.37 22.13
C VAL A 211 13.06 -7.36 21.34
N GLU A 212 12.94 -8.65 21.65
CA GLU A 212 13.68 -9.70 20.98
C GLU A 212 13.33 -9.77 19.51
N THR A 213 12.08 -9.53 19.12
CA THR A 213 11.65 -9.56 17.71
C THR A 213 12.27 -8.45 16.85
N SER A 214 12.94 -7.48 17.47
CA SER A 214 13.73 -6.47 16.76
C SER A 214 14.92 -7.10 16.04
N GLY A 215 15.23 -6.58 14.86
CA GLY A 215 16.29 -7.11 14.01
C GLY A 215 16.04 -6.85 12.53
N TYR A 216 16.65 -7.67 11.67
CA TYR A 216 16.56 -7.54 10.22
C TYR A 216 15.64 -8.63 9.64
N PHE A 217 14.72 -8.22 8.79
CA PHE A 217 13.83 -9.10 8.04
C PHE A 217 14.14 -8.95 6.57
N ILE A 218 14.63 -10.02 5.96
CA ILE A 218 15.02 -10.06 4.56
C ILE A 218 13.95 -10.83 3.81
N CYS A 219 13.24 -10.16 2.90
CA CYS A 219 12.37 -10.84 1.96
C CYS A 219 13.12 -11.08 0.66
N THR A 220 13.03 -12.29 0.13
CA THR A 220 13.56 -12.67 -1.19
C THR A 220 12.38 -13.00 -2.11
N SER A 221 12.25 -12.24 -3.19
CA SER A 221 11.32 -12.48 -4.29
C SER A 221 12.05 -13.23 -5.40
N THR A 222 11.54 -14.40 -5.78
CA THR A 222 12.22 -15.31 -6.70
C THR A 222 11.27 -15.82 -7.77
N ASN A 223 11.72 -15.80 -9.03
CA ASN A 223 11.10 -16.56 -10.10
C ASN A 223 12.20 -17.33 -10.88
N ARG A 224 11.82 -18.08 -11.92
CA ARG A 224 12.78 -18.85 -12.72
C ARG A 224 13.79 -18.00 -13.52
N VAL A 225 13.54 -16.69 -13.65
CA VAL A 225 14.40 -15.75 -14.38
C VAL A 225 15.46 -15.15 -13.46
N GLY A 226 15.13 -14.93 -12.19
CA GLY A 226 16.07 -14.41 -11.20
C GLY A 226 15.45 -14.19 -9.83
N SER A 227 16.20 -13.53 -8.95
CA SER A 227 15.74 -13.15 -7.62
C SER A 227 16.19 -11.74 -7.25
N ALA A 228 15.38 -11.11 -6.40
CA ALA A 228 15.68 -9.82 -5.82
C ALA A 228 15.21 -9.80 -4.36
N SER A 229 15.87 -9.04 -3.51
CA SER A 229 15.57 -9.02 -2.07
C SER A 229 15.49 -7.62 -1.50
N CYS A 230 14.69 -7.45 -0.46
CA CYS A 230 14.68 -6.26 0.38
C CYS A 230 15.25 -6.61 1.76
N ASN A 231 15.81 -5.62 2.45
CA ASN A 231 16.12 -5.73 3.87
C ASN A 231 15.28 -4.70 4.63
N PHE A 232 14.52 -5.15 5.61
CA PHE A 232 13.69 -4.33 6.47
C PHE A 232 14.15 -4.42 7.93
N THR A 233 14.48 -3.29 8.55
CA THR A 233 14.87 -3.23 9.95
C THR A 233 13.64 -2.98 10.82
N LEU A 234 13.33 -3.91 11.72
CA LEU A 234 12.27 -3.77 12.70
C LEU A 234 12.85 -3.37 14.06
N ALA A 235 12.36 -2.28 14.63
CA ALA A 235 12.66 -1.86 15.98
C ALA A 235 11.36 -1.80 16.78
N VAL A 236 11.23 -2.66 17.80
CA VAL A 236 10.05 -2.72 18.64
C VAL A 236 10.26 -1.90 19.90
N MET A 237 9.34 -0.97 20.16
CA MET A 237 9.43 -0.04 21.28
C MET A 237 8.48 -0.44 22.42
N PRO A 238 8.81 -0.11 23.68
CA PRO A 238 7.83 -0.18 24.76
C PRO A 238 6.62 0.70 24.46
N ASN A 239 5.45 0.25 24.89
CA ASN A 239 4.25 1.07 24.84
C ASN A 239 4.53 2.38 25.59
N SER A 240 4.39 3.51 24.90
CA SER A 240 4.50 4.81 25.56
C SER A 240 3.25 5.01 26.41
N MET A 241 3.23 4.44 27.62
CA MET A 241 2.25 4.86 28.61
C MET A 241 2.52 6.34 28.87
N ASN A 242 1.56 7.20 28.50
CA ASN A 242 1.63 8.64 28.73
C ASN A 242 1.94 8.88 30.21
N ILE A 243 3.17 9.26 30.52
CA ILE A 243 3.65 9.59 31.88
C ILE A 243 2.80 10.71 32.51
N ALA A 244 2.09 11.48 31.68
CA ALA A 244 1.11 12.48 32.08
C ALA A 244 -0.04 11.91 32.94
N SER A 245 -0.52 10.69 32.67
CA SER A 245 -1.64 10.09 33.42
C SER A 245 -1.25 9.72 34.85
N THR A 246 -0.01 9.30 35.08
CA THR A 246 0.47 8.90 36.41
C THR A 246 0.76 10.12 37.29
N GLY A 247 1.22 11.23 36.70
CA GLY A 247 1.45 12.49 37.41
C GLY A 247 0.16 13.12 37.96
N ILE A 248 -0.94 13.05 37.23
CA ILE A 248 -2.25 13.57 37.67
C ILE A 248 -2.79 12.76 38.86
N ILE A 249 -2.68 11.44 38.81
CA ILE A 249 -3.16 10.56 39.89
C ILE A 249 -2.35 10.80 41.18
N ILE A 250 -1.02 10.87 41.08
CA ILE A 250 -0.15 11.15 42.23
C ILE A 250 -0.45 12.56 42.78
N GLY A 251 -0.62 13.56 41.91
CA GLY A 251 -0.98 14.92 42.30
C GLY A 251 -2.32 15.01 43.02
N ALA A 252 -3.34 14.30 42.53
CA ALA A 252 -4.67 14.26 43.16
C ALA A 252 -4.65 13.57 44.53
N VAL A 253 -3.90 12.49 44.68
CA VAL A 253 -3.76 11.78 45.96
C VAL A 253 -3.05 12.68 46.99
N VAL A 254 -1.96 13.34 46.61
CA VAL A 254 -1.23 14.26 47.50
C VAL A 254 -2.11 15.45 47.89
N ALA A 255 -2.83 16.05 46.95
CA ALA A 255 -3.77 17.13 47.23
C ALA A 255 -4.91 16.68 48.17
N GLY A 256 -5.46 15.49 47.95
CA GLY A 256 -6.50 14.90 48.80
C GLY A 256 -6.01 14.68 50.24
N VAL A 257 -4.81 14.13 50.42
CA VAL A 257 -4.21 13.92 51.75
C VAL A 257 -3.94 15.25 52.46
N LEU A 258 -3.47 16.28 51.75
CA LEU A 258 -3.27 17.61 52.31
C LEU A 258 -4.59 18.25 52.76
N VAL A 259 -5.66 18.14 51.97
CA VAL A 259 -6.99 18.64 52.33
C VAL A 259 -7.52 17.91 53.56
N ILE A 260 -7.39 16.58 53.63
CA ILE A 260 -7.80 15.80 54.80
C ILE A 260 -7.00 16.20 56.04
N GLY A 261 -5.68 16.39 55.92
CA GLY A 261 -4.83 16.89 57.01
C GLY A 261 -5.28 18.26 57.53
N ILE A 262 -5.65 19.18 56.64
CA ILE A 262 -6.18 20.50 57.00
C ILE A 262 -7.55 20.37 57.70
N ILE A 263 -8.43 19.49 57.23
CA ILE A 263 -9.74 19.25 57.86
C ILE A 263 -9.56 18.70 59.27
N ILE A 264 -8.66 17.72 59.46
CA ILE A 264 -8.34 17.16 60.79
C ILE A 264 -7.79 18.26 61.70
N PHE A 265 -6.85 19.06 61.22
CA PHE A 265 -6.28 20.18 61.99
C PHE A 265 -7.36 21.21 62.40
N CYS A 266 -8.26 21.56 61.48
CA CYS A 266 -9.37 22.47 61.75
C CYS A 266 -10.38 21.87 62.75
N CYS A 267 -10.71 20.59 62.65
CA CYS A 267 -11.58 19.89 63.61
C CYS A 267 -10.93 19.79 65.00
N CYS A 268 -9.63 19.51 65.09
CA CYS A 268 -8.89 19.49 66.35
C CYS A 268 -8.82 20.89 67.00
N ARG A 269 -8.67 21.97 66.23
CA ARG A 269 -8.71 23.35 66.79
C ARG A 269 -10.10 23.78 67.25
N LYS A 270 -11.17 23.31 66.61
CA LYS A 270 -12.56 23.65 67.00
C LYS A 270 -12.99 22.96 68.29
N SER A 271 -12.50 21.75 68.57
CA SER A 271 -12.72 21.04 69.84
C SER A 271 -12.13 21.77 71.05
N SER A 272 -10.97 22.43 70.90
CA SER A 272 -10.32 23.15 72.00
C SER A 272 -11.04 24.45 72.42
N LYS A 273 -12.00 24.96 71.62
CA LYS A 273 -12.79 26.17 71.95
C LYS A 273 -14.19 25.91 72.52
N LYS A 274 -14.54 24.67 72.89
CA LYS A 274 -15.85 24.32 73.50
C LYS A 274 -15.80 23.85 74.96
N ASN A 275 -14.74 24.19 75.71
CA ASN A 275 -14.61 23.81 77.13
C ASN A 275 -14.39 25.00 78.09
N LYS A 276 -15.12 26.12 77.96
CA LYS A 276 -15.23 27.13 79.04
C LYS A 276 -16.62 27.76 79.08
N PHE A 277 -17.17 27.86 80.29
CA PHE A 277 -18.49 28.35 80.74
C PHE A 277 -19.59 27.29 80.93
N ALA A 278 -19.51 26.63 82.08
CA ALA A 278 -20.66 26.23 82.88
C ALA A 278 -20.63 27.03 84.19
N GLU A 279 -21.83 27.23 84.79
CA GLU A 279 -22.13 27.48 86.21
C GLU A 279 -22.54 28.92 86.63
N GLY A 280 -23.81 29.07 87.06
CA GLY A 280 -24.35 30.27 87.73
C GLY A 280 -25.90 30.36 87.84
N SER A 281 -26.47 29.61 88.80
CA SER A 281 -27.73 29.70 89.61
C SER A 281 -28.94 30.65 89.34
N PRO A 282 -30.13 30.37 89.94
CA PRO A 282 -31.48 30.69 89.41
C PRO A 282 -32.19 31.91 90.05
N GLY A 283 -33.23 32.42 89.37
CA GLY A 283 -34.22 33.37 89.91
C GLY A 283 -35.34 33.74 88.92
N ASP A 284 -36.53 33.18 89.17
CA ASP A 284 -37.93 33.67 89.09
C ASP A 284 -38.56 34.41 87.89
N VAL A 285 -39.77 33.92 87.54
CA VAL A 285 -41.00 34.50 86.89
C VAL A 285 -40.88 35.09 85.46
N GLU A 286 -41.83 34.96 84.51
CA GLU A 286 -43.30 34.84 84.54
C GLU A 286 -43.83 34.39 83.14
N PHE A 287 -45.08 33.89 83.08
CA PHE A 287 -45.80 33.34 81.91
C PHE A 287 -46.24 34.38 80.86
N TYR A 288 -46.47 33.95 79.60
CA TYR A 288 -47.72 34.23 78.85
C TYR A 288 -47.91 33.25 77.67
N ASP A 289 -49.14 32.72 77.55
CA ASP A 289 -49.70 31.88 76.49
C ASP A 289 -49.94 32.62 75.16
N LYS A 290 -49.89 31.88 74.04
CA LYS A 290 -50.91 31.95 72.97
C LYS A 290 -50.78 30.88 71.88
N ASP A 291 -51.76 29.97 71.89
CA ASP A 291 -52.58 29.41 70.81
C ASP A 291 -52.07 29.22 69.37
N ALA A 292 -52.34 28.01 68.85
CA ALA A 292 -52.35 27.60 67.44
C ALA A 292 -53.53 28.24 66.65
N PRO A 293 -53.58 28.10 65.30
CA PRO A 293 -54.28 26.93 64.76
C PRO A 293 -53.68 26.30 63.49
N GLU A 294 -54.29 25.16 63.18
CA GLU A 294 -54.01 24.09 62.21
C GLU A 294 -54.25 24.42 60.73
N THR A 295 -53.77 23.50 59.87
CA THR A 295 -54.33 22.93 58.61
C THR A 295 -53.30 22.95 57.47
N GLY A 296 -53.04 21.90 56.69
CA GLY A 296 -53.54 20.52 56.63
C GLY A 296 -52.62 19.71 55.69
N GLU A 297 -52.68 18.39 55.81
CA GLU A 297 -51.83 17.40 55.15
C GLU A 297 -52.21 17.13 53.68
N GLN A 298 -51.28 16.58 52.86
CA GLN A 298 -51.48 15.25 52.22
C GLN A 298 -50.23 14.65 51.52
N TYR A 299 -49.97 13.39 51.88
CA TYR A 299 -49.42 12.23 51.12
C TYR A 299 -49.67 12.18 49.60
N TRP A 300 -49.02 11.40 48.71
CA TRP A 300 -48.17 10.17 48.74
C TRP A 300 -47.44 10.00 47.38
N ASP A 301 -46.27 9.34 47.41
CA ASP A 301 -45.68 8.28 46.55
C ASP A 301 -45.75 8.17 44.99
N ASP A 302 -44.53 7.87 44.48
CA ASP A 302 -44.11 6.85 43.50
C ASP A 302 -44.10 7.03 41.95
N LYS A 303 -42.88 6.71 41.44
CA LYS A 303 -42.52 5.92 40.24
C LYS A 303 -42.65 6.44 38.78
N SER A 304 -41.52 6.23 38.10
CA SER A 304 -41.33 5.64 36.74
C SER A 304 -41.14 6.54 35.51
N ASN A 305 -39.90 6.47 34.99
CA ASN A 305 -39.43 6.19 33.63
C ASN A 305 -40.07 6.86 32.38
N SER A 306 -39.19 7.44 31.55
CA SER A 306 -38.99 7.23 30.08
C SER A 306 -38.84 8.50 29.23
N GLU A 307 -37.79 8.48 28.40
CA GLU A 307 -37.54 9.09 27.07
C GLU A 307 -37.95 10.57 26.83
N THR A 308 -37.11 11.45 26.25
CA THR A 308 -36.88 11.56 24.79
C THR A 308 -35.72 12.56 24.49
N LYS A 309 -34.92 12.30 23.44
CA LYS A 309 -33.97 13.20 22.73
C LYS A 309 -34.72 14.26 21.85
N PRO A 310 -34.09 15.09 21.00
CA PRO A 310 -32.86 15.91 21.07
C PRO A 310 -33.07 17.36 20.53
N HIS A 311 -32.06 18.25 20.56
CA HIS A 311 -31.93 19.32 19.54
C HIS A 311 -30.48 19.83 19.39
N ASN A 312 -30.05 19.96 18.14
CA ASN A 312 -28.82 20.59 17.63
C ASN A 312 -28.80 22.11 17.83
N GLN A 313 -27.61 22.73 17.81
CA GLN A 313 -27.30 23.79 16.85
C GLN A 313 -25.80 24.14 16.86
N ASP A 314 -25.24 24.15 15.65
CA ASP A 314 -23.96 24.73 15.26
C ASP A 314 -23.95 26.25 15.46
N GLU A 315 -22.79 26.86 15.71
CA GLU A 315 -22.38 28.07 15.00
C GLU A 315 -20.87 28.33 15.07
N ASP A 316 -20.36 28.72 13.92
CA ASP A 316 -19.00 29.05 13.48
C ASP A 316 -18.52 30.43 13.98
N LYS A 317 -17.19 30.62 14.08
CA LYS A 317 -16.46 31.89 13.77
C LYS A 317 -14.98 31.83 14.14
N ASP A 318 -14.16 32.02 13.11
CA ASP A 318 -12.76 32.47 13.11
C ASP A 318 -12.53 33.76 13.92
N VAL A 319 -11.34 33.92 14.53
CA VAL A 319 -10.46 35.12 14.51
C VAL A 319 -9.10 34.82 15.19
N VAL A 320 -8.02 35.26 14.53
CA VAL A 320 -6.59 35.20 14.91
C VAL A 320 -6.25 36.15 16.10
N PRO A 321 -5.19 35.91 16.89
CA PRO A 321 -3.99 36.77 16.75
C PRO A 321 -2.63 36.07 16.92
N GLN A 322 -1.61 36.72 16.33
CA GLN A 322 -0.19 36.37 16.26
C GLN A 322 0.62 36.54 17.56
N SER A 323 1.67 35.69 17.64
CA SER A 323 3.08 35.95 18.02
C SER A 323 3.46 36.36 19.45
N ASN A 324 4.34 35.55 20.08
CA ASN A 324 5.78 35.83 20.32
C ASN A 324 6.29 35.05 21.54
N TYR A 325 7.27 34.15 21.38
CA TYR A 325 8.20 33.81 22.47
C TYR A 325 9.60 33.49 21.96
N ALA A 326 10.56 34.17 22.58
CA ALA A 326 12.00 34.03 22.43
C ALA A 326 12.51 32.73 23.07
N VAL A 327 13.55 32.14 22.48
CA VAL A 327 14.27 30.99 23.05
C VAL A 327 15.59 31.48 23.65
N THR A 328 15.76 31.25 24.96
CA THR A 328 17.05 31.22 25.64
C THR A 328 17.36 29.77 25.98
N SER A 329 18.59 29.32 25.69
CA SER A 329 19.08 27.97 25.99
C SER A 329 20.19 28.08 27.03
N ALA A 330 20.03 27.39 28.16
CA ALA A 330 21.07 27.14 29.16
C ALA A 330 21.36 25.64 29.17
N GLY A 331 22.60 25.26 28.90
CA GLY A 331 23.10 23.90 28.96
C GLY A 331 23.57 23.51 30.36
N HIS A 332 23.25 22.30 30.79
CA HIS A 332 23.84 21.64 31.96
C HIS A 332 24.76 20.50 31.51
N THR A 333 25.94 20.49 32.11
CA THR A 333 27.03 19.50 32.06
C THR A 333 26.73 18.26 32.91
N PHE A 334 27.32 17.12 32.55
CA PHE A 334 27.60 16.00 33.46
C PHE A 334 28.93 15.32 33.12
N ASP A 335 29.58 14.86 34.18
CA ASP A 335 30.98 14.47 34.38
C ASP A 335 31.41 13.13 33.77
N ASP A 336 32.73 12.93 33.65
CA ASP A 336 33.35 11.60 33.68
C ASP A 336 34.72 11.63 34.39
N ASP A 337 34.89 10.65 35.30
CA ASP A 337 36.03 10.41 36.18
C ASP A 337 37.25 9.79 35.47
N GLN A 338 38.47 10.08 35.96
CA GLN A 338 39.54 9.09 35.91
C GLN A 338 40.63 9.27 36.98
N HIS A 339 40.98 8.14 37.60
CA HIS A 339 41.89 7.96 38.73
C HIS A 339 43.38 8.15 38.39
N SER A 340 44.13 8.66 39.39
CA SER A 340 45.59 8.74 39.42
C SER A 340 46.21 7.59 40.21
N SER A 341 47.45 7.23 39.87
CA SER A 341 48.35 6.49 40.77
C SER A 341 49.75 7.10 40.75
N ILE A 342 50.32 7.21 41.95
CA ILE A 342 51.59 7.86 42.30
C ILE A 342 52.69 6.80 42.40
N SER A 343 53.91 7.13 41.97
CA SER A 343 55.13 6.49 42.47
C SER A 343 56.28 7.51 42.48
N GLY A 344 56.90 7.70 43.64
CA GLY A 344 57.93 8.71 43.89
C GLY A 344 59.38 8.21 43.72
N LYS A 345 60.34 9.13 43.87
CA LYS A 345 61.61 8.89 44.59
C LYS A 345 62.42 10.17 44.82
N GLU A 346 63.25 10.08 45.85
CA GLU A 346 63.94 11.13 46.60
C GLU A 346 65.24 11.68 45.96
N LYS A 347 65.59 12.87 46.49
CA LYS A 347 66.82 13.69 46.50
C LYS A 347 68.19 12.99 46.33
N TYR A 348 69.18 13.72 45.77
CA TYR A 348 70.37 14.20 46.51
C TYR A 348 71.19 15.26 45.72
N ASN A 349 71.88 16.11 46.49
CA ASN A 349 72.64 17.34 46.15
C ASN A 349 73.88 17.19 45.25
N GLY A 350 74.25 18.27 44.54
CA GLY A 350 75.60 18.48 44.00
C GLY A 350 75.84 19.89 43.47
N LYS A 351 76.81 20.61 44.06
CA LYS A 351 77.32 21.95 43.73
C LYS A 351 77.99 22.01 42.35
N GLY A 352 77.73 23.06 41.56
CA GLY A 352 78.46 23.33 40.30
C GLY A 352 78.21 24.74 39.72
N SER A 353 79.20 25.61 39.93
CA SER A 353 79.63 26.81 39.17
C SER A 353 78.77 27.42 38.04
N ASP A 354 78.32 28.66 38.25
CA ASP A 354 78.35 29.89 37.41
C ASP A 354 78.53 29.83 35.87
N ILE A 355 77.93 28.86 35.17
CA ILE A 355 77.78 28.90 33.69
C ILE A 355 76.31 28.65 33.26
N ASP A 356 75.40 28.42 34.20
CA ASP A 356 74.05 27.93 33.90
C ASP A 356 73.01 29.04 33.65
N SER A 357 73.31 30.29 33.97
CA SER A 357 72.31 31.38 33.94
C SER A 357 71.99 31.91 32.53
N GLN A 358 72.83 31.64 31.53
CA GLN A 358 72.59 32.09 30.14
C GLN A 358 71.92 31.02 29.27
N ARG A 359 72.10 29.73 29.57
CA ARG A 359 71.43 28.63 28.84
C ARG A 359 69.95 28.51 29.22
N TYR A 360 69.61 28.78 30.47
CA TYR A 360 68.22 28.79 30.94
C TYR A 360 67.34 29.88 30.31
N GLN A 361 67.92 31.01 29.88
CA GLN A 361 67.17 32.06 29.19
C GLN A 361 66.95 31.75 27.70
N ASP A 362 67.92 31.14 27.03
CA ASP A 362 67.82 30.78 25.61
C ASP A 362 66.83 29.61 25.38
N ASP A 363 66.80 28.62 26.28
CA ASP A 363 65.82 27.53 26.25
C ASP A 363 64.38 28.00 26.55
N GLN A 364 64.22 29.05 27.36
CA GLN A 364 62.90 29.67 27.62
C GLN A 364 62.37 30.43 26.40
N TYR A 365 63.24 31.09 25.64
CA TYR A 365 62.87 31.75 24.38
C TYR A 365 62.61 30.76 23.26
N ARG A 366 63.38 29.66 23.17
CA ARG A 366 63.14 28.57 22.20
C ARG A 366 61.82 27.84 22.46
N GLY A 367 61.57 27.44 23.71
CA GLY A 367 60.31 26.80 24.09
C GLY A 367 59.08 27.71 24.01
N SER A 368 59.26 29.04 24.09
CA SER A 368 58.19 30.01 23.83
C SER A 368 57.90 30.17 22.33
N ARG A 369 58.92 30.04 21.47
CA ARG A 369 58.78 30.08 20.02
C ARG A 369 58.14 28.80 19.48
N ASP A 370 58.56 27.64 19.99
CA ASP A 370 57.96 26.34 19.64
C ASP A 370 56.48 26.27 20.07
N ARG A 371 56.11 26.86 21.21
CA ARG A 371 54.70 27.01 21.64
C ARG A 371 53.88 27.96 20.78
N LEU A 372 54.50 29.00 20.23
CA LEU A 372 53.86 29.94 19.32
C LEU A 372 53.64 29.29 17.95
N ASP A 373 54.60 28.51 17.47
CA ASP A 373 54.49 27.74 16.22
C ASP A 373 53.43 26.62 16.36
N ASP A 374 53.36 25.91 17.48
CA ASP A 374 52.28 24.94 17.79
C ASP A 374 50.89 25.61 17.88
N GLN A 375 50.81 26.87 18.35
CA GLN A 375 49.57 27.63 18.39
C GLN A 375 49.15 28.13 17.00
N LEU A 376 50.11 28.47 16.13
CA LEU A 376 49.86 28.87 14.75
C LEU A 376 49.37 27.69 13.91
N ASP A 377 49.98 26.51 14.05
CA ASP A 377 49.54 25.28 13.37
C ASP A 377 48.13 24.84 13.83
N ARG A 378 47.84 24.99 15.14
CA ARG A 378 46.50 24.70 15.68
C ARG A 378 45.45 25.70 15.19
N ASN A 379 45.82 26.97 14.98
CA ASN A 379 44.93 27.98 14.39
C ASN A 379 44.71 27.74 12.89
N GLU A 380 45.75 27.38 12.12
CA GLU A 380 45.58 27.00 10.70
C GLU A 380 44.66 25.78 10.55
N GLN A 381 44.82 24.76 11.40
CA GLN A 381 43.88 23.64 11.43
C GLN A 381 42.46 24.09 11.76
N ARG A 382 42.29 25.00 12.74
CA ARG A 382 40.98 25.53 13.15
C ARG A 382 40.30 26.33 12.03
N GLU A 383 41.04 27.11 11.26
CA GLU A 383 40.52 27.79 10.07
C GLU A 383 40.18 26.82 8.94
N ARG A 384 40.96 25.74 8.79
CA ARG A 384 40.67 24.68 7.80
C ARG A 384 39.41 23.89 8.16
N TYR A 385 39.17 23.62 9.45
CA TYR A 385 37.95 23.01 9.96
C TYR A 385 36.75 23.99 9.91
N GLY A 386 36.99 25.29 10.14
CA GLY A 386 36.00 26.36 9.96
C GLY A 386 35.52 26.45 8.50
N GLY A 387 36.45 26.59 7.55
CA GLY A 387 36.12 26.63 6.12
C GLY A 387 35.52 25.33 5.58
N SER A 388 35.79 24.18 6.21
CA SER A 388 35.12 22.92 5.89
C SER A 388 33.68 22.88 6.41
N ARG A 389 33.41 23.48 7.57
CA ARG A 389 32.06 23.67 8.12
C ARG A 389 31.24 24.65 7.30
N ASP A 390 31.81 25.78 6.90
CA ASP A 390 31.13 26.78 6.09
C ASP A 390 30.71 26.22 4.73
N ARG A 391 31.57 25.39 4.10
CA ARG A 391 31.22 24.67 2.86
C ARG A 391 30.11 23.63 3.04
N LEU A 392 30.06 22.97 4.19
CA LEU A 392 29.00 22.01 4.54
C LEU A 392 27.67 22.74 4.79
N ASP A 393 27.69 23.90 5.42
CA ASP A 393 26.51 24.73 5.64
C ASP A 393 26.00 25.35 4.33
N ASP A 394 26.89 25.80 3.44
CA ASP A 394 26.53 26.25 2.09
C ASP A 394 25.90 25.12 1.26
N GLN A 395 26.46 23.91 1.33
CA GLN A 395 25.84 22.73 0.71
C GLN A 395 24.46 22.45 1.31
N ARG A 396 24.33 22.52 2.64
CA ARG A 396 23.07 22.28 3.35
C ARG A 396 21.99 23.30 2.97
N GLN A 397 22.35 24.58 2.81
CA GLN A 397 21.44 25.61 2.31
C GLN A 397 21.04 25.37 0.85
N ARG A 398 21.97 24.88 0.01
CA ARG A 398 21.67 24.49 -1.38
C ARG A 398 20.69 23.32 -1.45
N TYR A 399 20.88 22.29 -0.61
CA TYR A 399 19.97 21.16 -0.50
C TYR A 399 18.61 21.57 0.09
N GLY A 400 18.59 22.50 1.05
CA GLY A 400 17.36 23.12 1.56
C GLY A 400 16.56 23.81 0.47
N GLY A 401 17.20 24.71 -0.30
CA GLY A 401 16.55 25.41 -1.40
C GLY A 401 16.11 24.50 -2.56
N SER A 402 16.81 23.38 -2.80
CA SER A 402 16.34 22.34 -3.73
C SER A 402 15.12 21.58 -3.21
N ARG A 403 15.02 21.37 -1.90
CA ARG A 403 13.87 20.72 -1.26
C ARG A 403 12.63 21.61 -1.27
N ASP A 404 12.79 22.90 -0.99
CA ASP A 404 11.69 23.87 -1.04
C ASP A 404 11.10 23.99 -2.45
N ARG A 405 11.94 23.97 -3.50
CA ARG A 405 11.47 23.97 -4.89
C ARG A 405 10.73 22.68 -5.27
N LEU A 406 11.13 21.53 -4.73
CA LEU A 406 10.45 20.26 -4.96
C LEU A 406 9.10 20.21 -4.24
N ASP A 407 9.00 20.77 -3.04
CA ASP A 407 7.74 20.88 -2.30
C ASP A 407 6.78 21.86 -2.99
N GLU A 408 7.30 22.97 -3.55
CA GLU A 408 6.49 23.91 -4.35
C GLU A 408 5.99 23.28 -5.67
N GLN A 409 6.82 22.49 -6.35
CA GLN A 409 6.40 21.68 -7.49
C GLN A 409 5.34 20.66 -7.08
N ARG A 410 5.53 19.93 -5.97
CA ARG A 410 4.58 18.95 -5.44
C ARG A 410 3.22 19.59 -5.12
N ASN A 411 3.21 20.78 -4.52
CA ASN A 411 1.97 21.52 -4.25
C ASN A 411 1.26 21.95 -5.54
N ARG A 412 2.01 22.34 -6.57
CA ARG A 412 1.45 22.67 -7.90
C ARG A 412 0.86 21.44 -8.61
N TYR A 413 1.47 20.26 -8.46
CA TYR A 413 0.93 18.99 -8.97
C TYR A 413 -0.29 18.53 -8.15
N GLY A 414 -0.29 18.74 -6.84
CA GLY A 414 -1.45 18.50 -5.96
C GLY A 414 -2.67 19.30 -6.40
N GLY A 415 -2.54 20.62 -6.51
CA GLY A 415 -3.65 21.47 -6.97
C GLY A 415 -4.08 21.23 -8.42
N SER A 416 -3.23 20.63 -9.26
CA SER A 416 -3.63 20.20 -10.62
C SER A 416 -4.41 18.89 -10.59
N ARG A 417 -4.13 18.01 -9.62
CA ARG A 417 -4.85 16.75 -9.39
C ARG A 417 -6.24 17.02 -8.80
N ASP A 418 -6.36 17.91 -7.84
CA ASP A 418 -7.65 18.28 -7.24
C ASP A 418 -8.61 18.84 -8.30
N ARG A 419 -8.11 19.69 -9.22
CA ARG A 419 -8.90 20.21 -10.35
C ARG A 419 -9.34 19.13 -11.35
N LEU A 420 -8.55 18.08 -11.53
CA LEU A 420 -8.90 16.97 -12.40
C LEU A 420 -9.95 16.07 -11.74
N ASP A 421 -9.87 15.87 -10.43
CA ASP A 421 -10.86 15.14 -9.66
C ASP A 421 -12.21 15.89 -9.64
N ASP A 422 -12.21 17.22 -9.45
CA ASP A 422 -13.42 18.07 -9.58
C ASP A 422 -14.06 17.96 -10.98
N GLN A 423 -13.24 17.97 -12.04
CA GLN A 423 -13.73 17.78 -13.41
C GLN A 423 -14.33 16.37 -13.58
N ARG A 424 -13.68 15.34 -13.03
CA ARG A 424 -14.12 13.95 -13.11
C ARG A 424 -15.46 13.74 -12.42
N GLU A 425 -15.68 14.35 -11.25
CA GLU A 425 -16.96 14.33 -10.55
C GLU A 425 -18.05 15.02 -11.37
N ARG A 426 -17.73 16.16 -12.02
CA ARG A 426 -18.67 16.87 -12.90
C ARG A 426 -19.06 16.07 -14.14
N TYR A 427 -18.12 15.33 -14.74
CA TYR A 427 -18.40 14.41 -15.84
C TYR A 427 -19.20 13.18 -15.38
N GLY A 428 -18.92 12.67 -14.17
CA GLY A 428 -19.69 11.61 -13.52
C GLY A 428 -21.16 12.00 -13.37
N GLY A 429 -21.45 13.13 -12.73
CA GLY A 429 -22.82 13.60 -12.56
C GLY A 429 -23.54 13.98 -13.87
N SER A 430 -22.79 14.30 -14.94
CA SER A 430 -23.37 14.50 -16.28
C SER A 430 -23.73 13.18 -16.96
N ARG A 431 -22.96 12.11 -16.69
CA ARG A 431 -23.20 10.76 -17.17
C ARG A 431 -24.41 10.13 -16.49
N ASP A 432 -24.52 10.29 -15.17
CA ASP A 432 -25.66 9.79 -14.40
C ASP A 432 -26.99 10.39 -14.91
N ARG A 433 -27.01 11.70 -15.22
CA ARG A 433 -28.19 12.36 -15.82
C ARG A 433 -28.54 11.84 -17.21
N LEU A 434 -27.55 11.41 -18.00
CA LEU A 434 -27.79 10.83 -19.33
C LEU A 434 -28.34 9.41 -19.21
N ASP A 435 -27.87 8.64 -18.23
CA ASP A 435 -28.37 7.31 -17.92
C ASP A 435 -29.82 7.38 -17.41
N ASP A 436 -30.15 8.32 -16.51
CA ASP A 436 -31.53 8.58 -16.08
C ASP A 436 -32.47 8.93 -17.25
N GLN A 437 -32.00 9.76 -18.19
CA GLN A 437 -32.75 10.08 -19.41
C GLN A 437 -32.94 8.83 -20.28
N ARG A 438 -31.90 8.00 -20.43
CA ARG A 438 -31.94 6.77 -21.23
C ARG A 438 -32.93 5.76 -20.67
N GLU A 439 -32.99 5.59 -19.35
CA GLU A 439 -33.98 4.75 -18.69
C GLU A 439 -35.40 5.27 -18.92
N ARG A 440 -35.60 6.59 -18.86
CA ARG A 440 -36.91 7.21 -19.13
C ARG A 440 -37.37 7.03 -20.58
N TYR A 441 -36.45 7.08 -21.54
CA TYR A 441 -36.74 6.77 -22.94
C TYR A 441 -37.00 5.27 -23.15
N GLY A 442 -36.27 4.40 -22.44
CA GLY A 442 -36.52 2.95 -22.44
C GLY A 442 -37.94 2.61 -21.98
N GLY A 443 -38.33 3.10 -20.80
CA GLY A 443 -39.69 2.87 -20.29
C GLY A 443 -40.81 3.51 -21.12
N SER A 444 -40.51 4.56 -21.90
CA SER A 444 -41.47 5.14 -22.85
C SER A 444 -41.62 4.27 -24.11
N ARG A 445 -40.55 3.61 -24.53
CA ARG A 445 -40.54 2.67 -25.65
C ARG A 445 -41.29 1.39 -25.31
N ASP A 446 -41.05 0.84 -24.12
CA ASP A 446 -41.75 -0.37 -23.66
C ASP A 446 -43.28 -0.17 -23.63
N ARG A 447 -43.73 1.01 -23.16
CA ARG A 447 -45.16 1.37 -23.19
C ARG A 447 -45.76 1.47 -24.59
N LEU A 448 -44.97 1.89 -25.58
CA LEU A 448 -45.41 1.96 -26.98
C LEU A 448 -45.50 0.57 -27.60
N ASP A 449 -44.57 -0.32 -27.26
CA ASP A 449 -44.58 -1.72 -27.68
C ASP A 449 -45.79 -2.47 -27.08
N ASP A 450 -46.10 -2.27 -25.78
CA ASP A 450 -47.30 -2.80 -25.14
C ASP A 450 -48.60 -2.33 -25.83
N GLN A 451 -48.67 -1.05 -26.20
CA GLN A 451 -49.82 -0.52 -26.95
C GLN A 451 -49.92 -1.16 -28.33
N ARG A 452 -48.80 -1.35 -29.03
CA ARG A 452 -48.76 -1.95 -30.36
C ARG A 452 -49.22 -3.40 -30.34
N GLU A 453 -48.83 -4.18 -29.34
CA GLU A 453 -49.31 -5.55 -29.14
C GLU A 453 -50.82 -5.59 -28.89
N ARG A 454 -51.33 -4.66 -28.08
CA ARG A 454 -52.78 -4.55 -27.80
C ARG A 454 -53.60 -4.18 -29.03
N TYR A 455 -53.09 -3.31 -29.89
CA TYR A 455 -53.71 -3.00 -31.19
C TYR A 455 -53.62 -4.19 -32.15
N GLY A 456 -52.50 -4.93 -32.18
CA GLY A 456 -52.35 -6.16 -32.95
C GLY A 456 -53.41 -7.20 -32.59
N GLY A 457 -53.52 -7.53 -31.29
CA GLY A 457 -54.52 -8.49 -30.82
C GLY A 457 -55.99 -8.03 -30.98
N SER A 458 -56.23 -6.71 -31.08
CA SER A 458 -57.57 -6.19 -31.40
C SER A 458 -57.90 -6.29 -32.89
N ARG A 459 -56.89 -6.16 -33.76
CA ARG A 459 -57.00 -6.35 -35.20
C ARG A 459 -57.23 -7.82 -35.55
N ASP A 460 -56.49 -8.73 -34.93
CA ASP A 460 -56.64 -10.17 -35.15
C ASP A 460 -58.06 -10.64 -34.78
N ARG A 461 -58.64 -10.12 -33.68
CA ARG A 461 -60.04 -10.39 -33.29
C ARG A 461 -61.07 -9.83 -34.26
N LEU A 462 -60.79 -8.70 -34.91
CA LEU A 462 -61.68 -8.13 -35.91
C LEU A 462 -61.62 -8.91 -37.22
N ASP A 463 -60.44 -9.41 -37.59
CA ASP A 463 -60.27 -10.28 -38.75
C ASP A 463 -60.95 -11.65 -38.51
N ASP A 464 -60.83 -12.24 -37.32
CA ASP A 464 -61.56 -13.47 -36.91
C ASP A 464 -63.09 -13.30 -36.94
N GLN A 465 -63.62 -12.12 -36.63
CA GLN A 465 -65.05 -11.81 -36.72
C GLN A 465 -65.52 -11.60 -38.17
N ARG A 466 -64.61 -11.31 -39.10
CA ARG A 466 -64.91 -11.11 -40.52
C ARG A 466 -64.91 -12.41 -41.31
N GLU A 467 -64.24 -13.44 -40.78
CA GLU A 467 -64.17 -14.79 -41.36
C GLU A 467 -65.28 -15.75 -40.87
N ARG A 468 -66.13 -15.32 -39.93
CA ARG A 468 -67.37 -16.01 -39.54
C ARG A 468 -68.58 -15.34 -40.17
#